data_AF-A0A3B8KQV3-F1
#
_entry.id   AF-A0A3B8KQV3-F1
#
_cell.length_a   1.000
_cell.length_b   1.000
_cell.length_c   1.000
_cell.angle_alpha   90.00
_cell.angle_beta   90.00
_cell.angle_gamma   90.00
#
_symmetry.space_group_name_H-M   'P 1'
#
loop_
_entity.id
_entity.type
_entity.pdbx_description
1 polymer ?
#
loop_
_entity_poly.entity_id
_entity_poly.type
_entity_poly.pdbx_seq_one_letter_code
_entity_poly.pdbx_strand_id
1 'polypeptide(L)'
;AGGEFDPGANLAVLYVGDEENNSGGMLAAVPVLASLQEEEGLRFLSCINTEPTFAGGSKAGPSIYLGSIGKINPFFYFAGKETHVGEYYEGLCAAPIVSHLDIMLDGNPEYADTLDGRAYPPYGCMRQLDLRREYSATIMTRA
;
A
#
# COMPACT_ATOMS: atom_id res chain seq x y z
N ALA A 1 34.42 -41.93 1.22
CA ALA A 1 33.90 -41.16 2.36
C ALA A 1 32.72 -40.32 1.86
N GLY A 2 31.52 -40.90 1.82
CA GLY A 2 30.29 -40.19 1.47
C GLY A 2 29.58 -39.87 2.77
N GLY A 3 29.77 -38.64 3.28
CA GLY A 3 28.96 -38.15 4.38
C GLY A 3 27.56 -37.88 3.86
N GLU A 4 26.56 -38.44 4.54
CA GLU A 4 25.16 -38.15 4.29
C GLU A 4 24.92 -36.67 4.61
N PHE A 5 24.40 -35.90 3.66
CA PHE A 5 24.11 -34.48 3.86
C PHE A 5 22.87 -34.36 4.76
N ASP A 6 23.08 -33.92 5.99
CA ASP A 6 22.00 -33.49 6.89
C ASP A 6 21.88 -31.95 6.83
N PRO A 7 20.83 -31.40 6.21
CA PRO A 7 20.64 -29.95 6.10
C PRO A 7 20.33 -29.27 7.45
N GLY A 8 20.02 -30.03 8.51
CA GLY A 8 19.67 -29.48 9.83
C GLY A 8 18.30 -28.78 9.89
N ALA A 9 17.58 -28.66 8.77
CA ALA A 9 16.23 -28.12 8.68
C ALA A 9 15.52 -28.59 7.40
N ASN A 10 14.18 -28.59 7.44
CA ASN A 10 13.34 -28.82 6.26
C ASN A 10 13.03 -27.49 5.55
N LEU A 11 12.82 -27.56 4.23
CA LEU A 11 12.37 -26.43 3.42
C LEU A 11 10.87 -26.53 3.14
N ALA A 12 10.13 -25.49 3.49
CA ALA A 12 8.74 -25.29 3.08
C ALA A 12 8.69 -24.17 2.02
N VAL A 13 7.93 -24.38 0.96
CA VAL A 13 7.75 -23.39 -0.12
C VAL A 13 6.28 -23.03 -0.23
N LEU A 14 5.99 -21.73 -0.12
CA LEU A 14 4.64 -21.19 -0.21
C LEU A 14 4.54 -20.29 -1.45
N TYR A 15 3.57 -20.59 -2.32
CA TYR A 15 3.22 -19.73 -3.44
C TYR A 15 1.89 -19.05 -3.14
N VAL A 16 1.86 -17.72 -3.23
CA VAL A 16 0.67 -16.90 -3.01
C VAL A 16 0.44 -15.98 -4.20
N GLY A 17 -0.82 -15.70 -4.50
CA GLY A 17 -1.22 -14.67 -5.46
C GLY A 17 -1.77 -13.42 -4.76
N ASP A 18 -2.17 -12.43 -5.56
CA ASP A 18 -2.87 -11.22 -5.10
C ASP A 18 -2.07 -10.31 -4.14
N GLU A 19 -0.74 -10.36 -4.15
CA GLU A 19 0.12 -9.50 -3.31
C GLU A 19 -0.16 -8.01 -3.55
N GLU A 20 -0.10 -7.57 -4.82
CA GLU A 20 -0.18 -6.16 -5.26
C GLU A 20 -1.56 -5.51 -5.09
N ASN A 21 -2.57 -6.26 -4.65
CA ASN A 21 -3.95 -5.80 -4.59
C ASN A 21 -4.45 -5.82 -3.14
N ASN A 22 -5.10 -6.91 -2.71
CA ASN A 22 -5.61 -7.00 -1.33
C ASN A 22 -4.76 -7.94 -0.46
N SER A 23 -3.60 -8.39 -0.96
CA SER A 23 -2.74 -9.38 -0.31
C SER A 23 -3.47 -10.67 0.06
N GLY A 24 -4.51 -11.04 -0.70
CA GLY A 24 -5.45 -12.11 -0.35
C GLY A 24 -4.77 -13.48 -0.18
N GLY A 25 -3.73 -13.77 -0.97
CA GLY A 25 -3.01 -15.04 -0.89
C GLY A 25 -2.28 -15.22 0.43
N MET A 26 -1.48 -14.24 0.87
CA MET A 26 -0.76 -14.34 2.13
C MET A 26 -1.72 -14.26 3.34
N LEU A 27 -2.73 -13.39 3.28
CA LEU A 27 -3.75 -13.29 4.34
C LEU A 27 -4.49 -14.61 4.55
N ALA A 28 -4.78 -15.36 3.48
CA ALA A 28 -5.39 -16.69 3.55
C ALA A 28 -4.39 -17.77 4.01
N ALA A 29 -3.10 -17.63 3.69
CA ALA A 29 -2.07 -18.60 4.05
C ALA A 29 -1.69 -18.56 5.53
N VAL A 30 -1.67 -17.38 6.16
CA VAL A 30 -1.31 -17.21 7.58
C VAL A 30 -2.06 -18.16 8.54
N PRO A 31 -3.40 -18.25 8.52
CA PRO A 31 -4.10 -19.18 9.41
C PRO A 31 -3.76 -20.65 9.12
N VAL A 32 -3.52 -21.02 7.86
CA VAL A 32 -3.11 -22.39 7.49
C VAL A 32 -1.73 -22.71 8.04
N LEU A 33 -0.77 -21.78 7.92
CA LEU A 33 0.56 -21.93 8.51
C LEU A 33 0.48 -22.06 10.04
N ALA A 34 -0.39 -21.28 10.69
CA ALA A 34 -0.60 -21.38 12.13
C ALA A 34 -1.15 -22.76 12.53
N SER A 35 -2.17 -23.26 11.83
CA SER A 35 -2.70 -24.62 12.04
C SER A 35 -1.65 -25.70 11.82
N LEU A 36 -0.85 -25.62 10.76
CA LEU A 36 0.26 -26.56 10.53
C LEU A 36 1.30 -26.52 11.65
N GLN A 37 1.57 -25.35 12.23
CA GLN A 37 2.48 -25.24 13.36
C GLN A 37 1.95 -26.01 14.59
N GLU A 38 0.65 -25.91 14.85
CA GLU A 38 -0.02 -26.53 16.00
C GLU A 38 -0.24 -28.04 15.80
N GLU A 39 -0.79 -28.43 14.65
CA GLU A 39 -1.21 -29.81 14.35
C GLU A 39 -0.02 -30.74 14.10
N GLU A 40 0.99 -30.26 13.37
CA GLU A 40 2.17 -31.04 12.98
C GLU A 40 3.38 -30.77 13.89
N GLY A 41 3.22 -29.91 14.91
CA GLY A 41 4.31 -29.54 15.82
C GLY A 41 5.51 -28.89 15.11
N LEU A 42 5.27 -28.21 13.98
CA LEU A 42 6.33 -27.57 13.20
C LEU A 42 6.87 -26.35 13.94
N ARG A 43 8.14 -26.02 13.66
CA ARG A 43 8.77 -24.79 14.13
C ARG A 43 9.34 -24.04 12.94
N PHE A 44 8.65 -22.99 12.49
CA PHE A 44 9.16 -22.12 11.44
C PHE A 44 10.34 -21.29 11.98
N LEU A 45 11.53 -21.47 11.39
CA LEU A 45 12.77 -20.85 11.88
C LEU A 45 13.03 -19.48 11.26
N SER A 46 12.71 -19.35 9.97
CA SER A 46 12.92 -18.14 9.18
C SER A 46 11.99 -18.16 7.97
N CYS A 47 11.72 -16.98 7.43
CA CYS A 47 11.03 -16.79 6.16
C CYS A 47 11.97 -16.04 5.21
N ILE A 48 12.12 -16.54 4.00
CA ILE A 48 12.88 -15.89 2.94
C ILE A 48 11.88 -15.51 1.86
N ASN A 49 11.59 -14.21 1.74
CA ASN A 49 10.89 -13.68 0.57
C ASN A 49 11.91 -13.46 -0.56
N THR A 50 11.65 -14.04 -1.73
CA THR A 50 12.53 -14.00 -2.90
C THR A 50 12.18 -12.86 -3.86
N GLU A 51 11.48 -11.83 -3.39
CA GLU A 51 11.14 -10.68 -4.21
C GLU A 51 12.38 -9.96 -4.76
N PRO A 52 12.30 -9.45 -6.00
CA PRO A 52 13.40 -8.71 -6.60
C PRO A 52 13.66 -7.43 -5.80
N THR A 53 14.92 -7.18 -5.48
CA THR A 53 15.31 -5.97 -4.75
C THR A 53 15.67 -4.84 -5.71
N PHE A 54 15.31 -3.61 -5.33
CA PHE A 54 15.72 -2.42 -6.07
C PHE A 54 17.19 -2.13 -5.77
N ALA A 55 18.09 -2.62 -6.62
CA ALA A 55 19.51 -2.28 -6.53
C ALA A 55 19.74 -0.88 -7.13
N GLY A 56 19.50 0.16 -6.34
CA GLY A 56 19.72 1.55 -6.75
C GLY A 56 21.20 1.93 -6.84
N GLY A 57 21.56 2.75 -7.83
CA GLY A 57 22.85 3.43 -7.93
C GLY A 57 23.96 2.69 -8.69
N SER A 58 25.11 3.35 -8.85
CA SER A 58 26.25 2.89 -9.67
C SER A 58 27.03 1.71 -9.08
N LYS A 59 26.66 1.24 -7.89
CA LYS A 59 27.22 0.06 -7.20
C LYS A 59 26.11 -0.92 -6.78
N ALA A 60 25.13 -1.11 -7.65
CA ALA A 60 24.04 -2.06 -7.45
C ALA A 60 24.59 -3.46 -7.15
N GLY A 61 24.31 -3.97 -5.94
CA GLY A 61 24.61 -5.33 -5.50
C GLY A 61 23.37 -5.96 -4.84
N PRO A 62 23.39 -7.27 -4.55
CA PRO A 62 22.28 -7.93 -3.89
C PRO A 62 21.98 -7.26 -2.55
N SER A 63 20.74 -6.82 -2.37
CA SER A 63 20.27 -6.17 -1.15
C SER A 63 19.39 -7.14 -0.37
N ILE A 64 19.44 -7.06 0.96
CA ILE A 64 18.58 -7.83 1.86
C ILE A 64 17.74 -6.82 2.64
N TYR A 65 16.42 -6.96 2.55
CA TYR A 65 15.48 -6.21 3.38
C TYR A 65 15.10 -7.07 4.58
N LEU A 66 15.22 -6.51 5.79
CA LEU A 66 14.87 -7.18 7.04
C LEU A 66 13.43 -6.89 7.48
N GLY A 67 12.69 -6.12 6.68
CA GLY A 67 11.33 -5.69 6.95
C GLY A 67 10.79 -4.82 5.82
N SER A 68 9.57 -4.34 6.00
CA SER A 68 8.89 -3.41 5.09
C SER A 68 8.34 -2.22 5.88
N ILE A 69 7.96 -1.16 5.17
CA ILE A 69 7.22 -0.05 5.76
C ILE A 69 5.74 -0.41 5.87
N GLY A 70 5.08 0.15 6.89
CA GLY A 70 3.62 0.10 6.96
C GLY A 70 2.99 0.84 5.79
N LYS A 71 1.83 0.37 5.32
CA LYS A 71 1.04 1.01 4.26
C LYS A 71 -0.31 1.41 4.84
N ILE A 72 -0.71 2.67 4.68
CA ILE A 72 -2.06 3.16 4.98
C ILE A 72 -2.60 3.81 3.72
N ASN A 73 -3.81 3.42 3.31
CA ASN A 73 -4.49 4.01 2.15
C ASN A 73 -5.71 4.83 2.62
N PRO A 74 -5.54 6.12 2.94
CA PRO A 74 -6.63 6.97 3.40
C PRO A 74 -7.61 7.27 2.27
N PHE A 75 -8.90 7.32 2.61
CA PHE A 75 -9.97 7.72 1.70
C PHE A 75 -10.64 9.00 2.23
N PHE A 76 -10.79 9.99 1.37
CA PHE A 76 -11.48 11.24 1.65
C PHE A 76 -12.69 11.36 0.74
N TYR A 77 -13.82 11.79 1.30
CA TYR A 77 -15.04 12.09 0.55
C TYR A 77 -15.47 13.52 0.82
N PHE A 78 -15.65 14.28 -0.25
CA PHE A 78 -15.99 15.70 -0.21
C PHE A 78 -17.42 15.90 -0.66
N ALA A 79 -18.22 16.53 0.20
CA ALA A 79 -19.61 16.86 -0.08
C ALA A 79 -19.81 18.39 -0.16
N GLY A 80 -20.21 18.85 -1.33
CA GLY A 80 -20.59 20.23 -1.61
C GLY A 80 -22.10 20.47 -1.57
N LYS A 81 -22.51 21.68 -1.93
CA LYS A 81 -23.92 22.07 -2.10
C LYS A 81 -24.17 22.37 -3.58
N GLU A 82 -25.16 21.69 -4.16
CA GLU A 82 -25.46 21.82 -5.58
C GLU A 82 -26.11 23.16 -5.91
N THR A 83 -25.72 23.73 -7.03
CA THR A 83 -26.36 24.89 -7.67
C THR A 83 -26.04 24.88 -9.16
N HIS A 84 -26.88 25.54 -9.97
CA HIS A 84 -26.57 25.81 -11.37
C HIS A 84 -25.29 26.65 -11.46
N VAL A 85 -24.43 26.41 -12.46
CA VAL A 85 -23.12 27.10 -12.57
C VAL A 85 -23.26 28.62 -12.70
N GLY A 86 -24.39 29.11 -13.23
CA GLY A 86 -24.73 30.54 -13.27
C GLY A 86 -25.06 31.17 -11.91
N GLU A 87 -25.39 30.35 -10.91
CA GLU A 87 -25.71 30.75 -9.53
C GLU A 87 -24.63 30.19 -8.58
N TYR A 88 -23.36 30.24 -8.99
CA TYR A 88 -22.21 29.58 -8.33
C TYR A 88 -22.17 29.79 -6.81
N TYR A 89 -22.46 31.00 -6.34
CA TYR A 89 -22.39 31.38 -4.92
C TYR A 89 -23.55 30.89 -4.06
N GLU A 90 -24.61 30.33 -4.66
CA GLU A 90 -25.70 29.68 -3.92
C GLU A 90 -25.34 28.26 -3.47
N GLY A 91 -24.21 27.72 -3.97
CA GLY A 91 -23.71 26.38 -3.67
C GLY A 91 -22.31 26.38 -3.05
N LEU A 92 -21.73 25.18 -2.95
CA LEU A 92 -20.36 24.95 -2.51
C LEU A 92 -19.74 23.91 -3.43
N CYS A 93 -18.71 24.32 -4.18
CA CYS A 93 -18.00 23.43 -5.09
C CYS A 93 -17.01 22.56 -4.29
N ALA A 94 -17.04 21.24 -4.50
CA ALA A 94 -16.10 20.31 -3.88
C ALA A 94 -14.70 20.37 -4.50
N ALA A 95 -14.58 20.75 -5.79
CA ALA A 95 -13.32 20.69 -6.53
C ALA A 95 -12.17 21.50 -5.89
N PRO A 96 -12.36 22.75 -5.42
CA PRO A 96 -11.31 23.48 -4.74
C PRO A 96 -10.87 22.82 -3.43
N ILE A 97 -11.80 22.20 -2.69
CA ILE A 97 -11.51 21.55 -1.41
C ILE A 97 -10.60 20.33 -1.63
N VAL A 98 -10.93 19.50 -2.63
CA VAL A 98 -10.11 18.37 -3.05
C VAL A 98 -8.70 18.85 -3.45
N SER A 99 -8.64 19.87 -4.31
CA SER A 99 -7.37 20.43 -4.80
C SER A 99 -6.49 20.96 -3.67
N HIS A 100 -7.09 21.57 -2.65
CA HIS A 100 -6.35 22.04 -1.47
C HIS A 100 -5.80 20.90 -0.62
N LEU A 101 -6.54 19.79 -0.47
CA LEU A 101 -6.03 18.61 0.21
C LEU A 101 -4.83 18.02 -0.55
N ASP A 102 -4.94 17.89 -1.88
CA ASP A 102 -3.86 17.33 -2.71
C ASP A 102 -2.59 18.18 -2.61
N ILE A 103 -2.70 19.52 -2.71
CA ILE A 103 -1.55 20.42 -2.54
C ILE A 103 -0.89 20.26 -1.17
N MET A 104 -1.67 19.98 -0.13
CA MET A 104 -1.15 19.85 1.23
C MET A 104 -0.43 18.50 1.43
N LEU A 105 -0.98 17.41 0.90
CA LEU A 105 -0.51 16.04 1.21
C LEU A 105 0.43 15.45 0.17
N ASP A 106 0.13 15.63 -1.12
CA ASP A 106 0.81 14.90 -2.20
C ASP A 106 2.29 15.28 -2.27
N GLY A 107 3.16 14.29 -2.05
CA GLY A 107 4.60 14.50 -2.07
C GLY A 107 5.17 15.32 -0.90
N ASN A 108 4.36 15.70 0.10
CA ASN A 108 4.82 16.58 1.17
C ASN A 108 5.68 15.80 2.20
N PRO A 109 6.97 16.14 2.35
CA PRO A 109 7.87 15.44 3.26
C PRO A 109 7.56 15.66 4.75
N GLU A 110 6.80 16.70 5.11
CA GLU A 110 6.38 16.91 6.51
C GLU A 110 5.46 15.79 7.03
N TYR A 111 4.78 15.09 6.12
CA TYR A 111 3.92 13.95 6.43
C TYR A 111 4.57 12.59 6.14
N ALA A 112 5.87 12.56 5.82
CA ALA A 112 6.59 11.32 5.61
C ALA A 112 7.12 10.76 6.95
N ASP A 113 7.04 9.44 7.12
CA ASP A 113 7.67 8.77 8.24
C ASP A 113 9.20 8.86 8.15
N THR A 114 9.85 8.91 9.30
CA THR A 114 11.32 8.92 9.41
C THR A 114 11.83 7.88 10.38
N LEU A 115 12.90 7.18 10.01
CA LEU A 115 13.62 6.25 10.89
C LEU A 115 15.13 6.37 10.63
N ASP A 116 15.94 6.39 11.69
CA ASP A 116 17.41 6.44 11.63
C ASP A 116 17.96 7.55 10.70
N GLY A 117 17.31 8.72 10.71
CA GLY A 117 17.71 9.87 9.89
C GLY A 117 17.39 9.72 8.39
N ARG A 118 16.59 8.73 8.00
CA ARG A 118 16.08 8.54 6.64
C ARG A 118 14.59 8.82 6.60
N ALA A 119 14.16 9.58 5.60
CA ALA A 119 12.74 9.75 5.29
C ALA A 119 12.28 8.63 4.36
N TYR A 120 11.09 8.10 4.62
CA TYR A 120 10.39 7.20 3.72
C TYR A 120 9.60 8.01 2.67
N PRO A 121 9.07 7.36 1.61
CA PRO A 121 8.22 8.05 0.65
C PRO A 121 7.03 8.74 1.35
N PRO A 122 6.67 9.97 0.95
CA PRO A 122 5.50 10.68 1.48
C PRO A 122 4.20 10.05 0.94
N TYR A 123 3.06 10.59 1.39
CA TYR A 123 1.77 10.29 0.79
C TYR A 123 1.76 10.64 -0.70
N GLY A 124 1.06 9.81 -1.47
CA GLY A 124 0.81 10.03 -2.89
C GLY A 124 -0.67 9.88 -3.20
N CYS A 125 -1.24 10.81 -3.98
CA CYS A 125 -2.61 10.72 -4.44
C CYS A 125 -2.73 9.66 -5.55
N MET A 126 -3.20 8.47 -5.19
CA MET A 126 -3.35 7.34 -6.12
C MET A 126 -4.57 7.47 -7.03
N ARG A 127 -5.61 8.20 -6.58
CA ARG A 127 -6.86 8.38 -7.31
C ARG A 127 -7.63 9.60 -6.81
N GLN A 128 -8.01 10.45 -7.76
CA GLN A 128 -8.93 11.57 -7.57
C GLN A 128 -10.02 11.48 -8.64
N LEU A 129 -11.30 11.61 -8.26
CA LEU A 129 -12.41 11.38 -9.18
C LEU A 129 -13.64 12.23 -8.83
N ASP A 130 -14.27 12.81 -9.84
CA ASP A 130 -15.64 13.33 -9.73
C ASP A 130 -16.64 12.16 -9.75
N LEU A 131 -17.51 12.06 -8.74
CA LEU A 131 -18.49 10.96 -8.67
C LEU A 131 -19.71 11.17 -9.59
N ARG A 132 -19.78 12.27 -10.36
CA ARG A 132 -20.83 12.47 -11.37
C ARG A 132 -20.70 11.48 -12.52
N ARG A 133 -21.82 10.89 -12.91
CA ARG A 133 -21.91 9.90 -14.01
C ARG A 133 -22.35 10.50 -15.34
N GLU A 134 -22.97 11.67 -15.28
CA GLU A 134 -23.64 12.32 -16.41
C GLU A 134 -23.25 13.79 -16.47
N TYR A 135 -23.39 14.39 -17.65
CA TYR A 135 -23.21 15.82 -17.84
C TYR A 135 -24.27 16.61 -17.06
N SER A 136 -23.85 17.67 -16.37
CA SER A 136 -24.73 18.59 -15.64
C SER A 136 -24.22 20.03 -15.76
N ALA A 137 -25.15 20.98 -15.84
CA ALA A 137 -24.86 22.41 -15.73
C ALA A 137 -24.72 22.86 -14.25
N THR A 138 -24.62 21.94 -13.30
CA THR A 138 -24.37 22.21 -11.88
C THR A 138 -22.89 22.11 -11.53
N ILE A 139 -22.48 22.79 -10.45
CA ILE A 139 -21.11 22.71 -9.92
C ILE A 139 -20.82 21.31 -9.34
N MET A 140 -19.53 20.93 -9.27
CA MET A 140 -19.12 19.64 -8.68
C MET A 140 -19.43 19.61 -7.18
N THR A 141 -20.14 18.57 -6.71
CA THR A 141 -20.53 18.44 -5.29
C THR A 141 -20.06 17.16 -4.62
N ARG A 142 -19.50 16.20 -5.36
CA ARG A 142 -19.08 14.90 -4.82
C ARG A 142 -17.77 14.47 -5.47
N ALA A 143 -16.74 14.33 -4.65
CA ALA A 143 -15.41 13.89 -5.05
C ALA A 143 -14.76 13.07 -3.94
#